data_AF-A0A1B6HHS9-F1
#
_entry.id   AF-A0A1B6HHS9-F1
#
_cell.length_a   1.000
_cell.length_b   1.000
_cell.length_c   1.000
_cell.angle_alpha   90.00
_cell.angle_beta   90.00
_cell.angle_gamma   90.00
#
_symmetry.space_group_name_H-M   'P 1'
#
loop_
_entity.id
_entity.type
_entity.pdbx_description
1 polymer ?
#
loop_
_entity_poly.entity_id
_entity_poly.type
_entity_poly.pdbx_seq_one_letter_code
_entity_poly.pdbx_strand_id
1 'polypeptide(L)'
;LPPTSVFGPVIEHGGGDGRFLRDDPVTILQSGNFTQVPLIAGITRDEFRWRSQYVLTNVTYLNRLNGEFDYIAPWEFRYPRTPRVVSRRISAALKGFYFNNQPVSNATERQLGELYA
;
A
#
# COMPACT_ATOMS: atom_id res chain seq x y z
N LEU A 1 -6.62 -10.38 -5.76
CA LEU A 1 -7.71 -9.51 -5.26
C LEU A 1 -8.07 -8.49 -6.34
N PRO A 2 -9.33 -8.05 -6.46
CA PRO A 2 -9.61 -6.89 -7.29
C PRO A 2 -8.76 -5.72 -6.78
N PRO A 3 -8.12 -4.95 -7.68
CA PRO A 3 -7.33 -3.80 -7.27
C PRO A 3 -8.20 -2.86 -6.44
N THR A 4 -7.63 -2.27 -5.38
CA THR A 4 -8.33 -1.24 -4.59
C THR A 4 -8.78 -0.07 -5.46
N SER A 5 -8.05 0.21 -6.54
CA SER A 5 -8.54 1.00 -7.66
C SER A 5 -7.84 0.58 -8.95
N VAL A 6 -8.61 0.41 -10.04
CA VAL A 6 -8.07 0.18 -11.40
C VAL A 6 -7.57 1.49 -12.01
N PHE A 7 -8.24 2.58 -11.69
CA PHE A 7 -7.95 3.92 -12.21
C PHE A 7 -7.70 4.88 -11.06
N GLY A 8 -6.69 5.73 -11.18
CA GLY A 8 -6.35 6.70 -10.15
C GLY A 8 -5.80 7.99 -10.77
N PRO A 9 -5.55 9.02 -9.94
CA PRO A 9 -4.88 10.23 -10.39
C PRO A 9 -3.51 9.89 -10.99
N VAL A 10 -3.14 10.58 -12.07
CA VAL A 10 -1.86 10.44 -12.77
C VAL A 10 -1.24 11.80 -13.02
N ILE A 11 0.08 11.86 -13.20
CA ILE A 11 0.76 13.06 -13.68
C ILE A 11 0.39 13.26 -15.15
N GLU A 12 -0.10 14.45 -15.49
CA GLU A 12 -0.53 14.79 -16.85
C GLU A 12 0.65 15.35 -17.65
N HIS A 13 1.09 14.61 -18.66
CA HIS A 13 2.22 15.01 -19.52
C HIS A 13 1.80 15.93 -20.69
N GLY A 14 0.51 16.02 -21.02
CA GLY A 14 -0.04 16.88 -22.09
C GLY A 14 -1.27 17.66 -21.63
N GLY A 15 -1.82 18.55 -22.46
CA GLY A 15 -3.06 19.30 -22.15
C GLY A 15 -2.88 20.77 -21.74
N GLY A 16 -1.68 21.34 -21.91
CA GLY A 16 -1.42 22.77 -21.70
C GLY A 16 -1.72 23.23 -20.26
N ASP A 17 -2.38 24.38 -20.14
CA ASP A 17 -2.69 25.02 -18.86
C ASP A 17 -3.84 24.34 -18.10
N GLY A 18 -4.62 23.47 -18.74
CA GLY A 18 -5.79 22.81 -18.14
C GLY A 18 -5.49 21.62 -17.23
N ARG A 19 -4.21 21.24 -17.08
CA ARG A 19 -3.80 20.09 -16.27
C ARG A 19 -4.13 20.26 -14.79
N PHE A 20 -4.67 19.22 -14.18
CA PHE A 20 -4.96 19.13 -12.75
C PHE A 20 -3.71 18.77 -11.94
N LEU A 21 -3.08 17.62 -12.21
CA LEU A 21 -1.87 17.15 -11.51
C LEU A 21 -0.64 17.22 -12.42
N ARG A 22 0.12 18.31 -12.29
CA ARG A 22 1.22 18.64 -13.21
C ARG A 22 2.56 17.98 -12.89
N ASP A 23 2.72 17.51 -11.65
CA ASP A 23 3.96 16.95 -11.12
C ASP A 23 3.64 15.97 -9.98
N ASP A 24 4.66 15.28 -9.47
CA ASP A 24 4.55 14.40 -8.32
C ASP A 24 4.03 15.18 -7.09
N PRO A 25 2.98 14.70 -6.40
CA PRO A 25 2.44 15.35 -5.21
C PRO A 25 3.48 15.63 -4.12
N VAL A 26 4.48 14.76 -3.95
CA VAL A 26 5.56 14.95 -2.98
C VAL A 26 6.43 16.13 -3.39
N THR A 27 6.77 16.27 -4.68
CA THR A 27 7.52 17.41 -5.21
C THR A 27 6.73 18.72 -5.04
N ILE A 28 5.43 18.71 -5.34
CA ILE A 28 4.55 19.87 -5.17
C ILE A 28 4.52 20.31 -3.71
N LEU A 29 4.33 19.37 -2.78
CA LEU A 29 4.32 19.65 -1.34
C LEU A 29 5.66 20.20 -0.85
N GLN A 30 6.78 19.58 -1.26
CA GLN A 30 8.13 20.00 -0.84
C GLN A 30 8.53 21.37 -1.39
N SER A 31 8.12 21.69 -2.61
CA SER A 31 8.40 23.01 -3.23
C SER A 31 7.56 24.14 -2.65
N GLY A 32 6.47 23.81 -1.95
CA GLY A 32 5.50 24.80 -1.47
C GLY A 32 4.63 25.41 -2.58
N ASN A 33 4.75 24.93 -3.82
CA ASN A 33 4.04 25.44 -5.00
C ASN A 33 2.61 24.89 -5.08
N PHE A 34 1.82 25.17 -4.05
CA PHE A 34 0.42 24.87 -3.93
C PHE A 34 -0.28 25.94 -3.10
N THR A 35 -1.61 25.96 -3.13
CA THR A 35 -2.39 26.90 -2.33
C THR A 35 -2.24 26.60 -0.84
N GLN A 36 -1.65 27.53 -0.09
CA GLN A 36 -1.42 27.39 1.34
C GLN A 36 -2.67 27.82 2.12
N VAL A 37 -3.40 26.85 2.68
CA VAL A 37 -4.58 27.06 3.53
C VAL A 37 -4.50 26.18 4.78
N PRO A 38 -5.14 26.55 5.90
CA PRO A 38 -5.20 25.68 7.07
C PRO A 38 -5.83 24.32 6.73
N LEU A 39 -5.13 23.24 7.10
CA LEU A 39 -5.56 21.85 6.86
C LEU A 39 -5.65 21.10 8.20
N ILE A 40 -6.75 20.38 8.40
CA ILE A 40 -6.88 19.36 9.45
C ILE A 40 -6.99 18.02 8.73
N ALA A 41 -6.05 17.12 9.01
CA ALA A 41 -6.03 15.75 8.49
C ALA A 41 -5.83 14.77 9.65
N GLY A 42 -6.40 13.58 9.54
CA GLY A 42 -6.29 12.52 10.54
C GLY A 42 -6.61 11.16 9.92
N ILE A 43 -6.22 10.10 10.64
CA ILE A 43 -6.47 8.70 10.29
C ILE A 43 -7.19 8.01 11.44
N THR A 44 -7.82 6.86 11.15
CA THR A 44 -8.45 6.04 12.20
C THR A 44 -7.60 4.83 12.54
N ARG A 45 -7.74 4.30 13.77
CA ARG A 45 -6.93 3.17 14.26
C ARG A 45 -6.99 1.92 13.36
N ASP A 46 -8.12 1.67 12.71
CA ASP A 46 -8.42 0.44 11.98
C ASP A 46 -8.89 0.71 10.53
N GLU A 47 -8.43 1.80 9.92
CA GLU A 47 -8.95 2.39 8.67
C GLU A 47 -9.09 1.39 7.51
N PHE A 48 -8.16 0.44 7.39
CA PHE A 48 -8.16 -0.57 6.34
C PHE A 48 -8.22 -2.01 6.87
N ARG A 49 -8.58 -2.21 8.16
CA ARG A 49 -8.65 -3.55 8.78
C ARG A 49 -9.56 -4.50 8.00
N TRP A 50 -10.61 -3.99 7.36
CA TRP A 50 -11.53 -4.76 6.53
C TRP A 50 -10.85 -5.52 5.37
N ARG A 51 -9.69 -5.07 4.87
CA ARG A 51 -8.92 -5.76 3.82
C ARG A 51 -8.41 -7.13 4.26
N SER A 52 -8.15 -7.32 5.55
CA SER A 52 -7.73 -8.61 6.10
C SER A 52 -8.72 -9.73 5.76
N GLN A 53 -10.03 -9.44 5.80
CA GLN A 53 -11.06 -10.41 5.51
C GLN A 53 -11.03 -10.89 4.04
N TYR A 54 -10.73 -9.99 3.09
CA TYR A 54 -10.58 -10.37 1.68
C TYR A 54 -9.40 -11.32 1.44
N VAL A 55 -8.32 -11.17 2.22
CA VAL A 55 -7.17 -12.08 2.15
C VAL A 55 -7.52 -13.42 2.81
N LEU A 56 -8.06 -13.39 4.02
CA LEU A 56 -8.28 -14.58 4.85
C LEU A 56 -9.39 -15.49 4.33
N THR A 57 -10.41 -14.93 3.69
CA THR A 57 -11.52 -15.72 3.10
C THR A 57 -11.19 -16.28 1.71
N ASN A 58 -10.09 -15.85 1.09
CA ASN A 58 -9.65 -16.36 -0.21
C ASN A 58 -8.48 -17.32 -0.03
N VAL A 59 -8.77 -18.61 0.15
CA VAL A 59 -7.76 -19.65 0.43
C VAL A 59 -6.65 -19.70 -0.62
N THR A 60 -6.99 -19.58 -1.90
CA THR A 60 -6.00 -19.57 -2.99
C THR A 60 -5.04 -18.38 -2.84
N TYR A 61 -5.57 -17.19 -2.55
CA TYR A 61 -4.75 -16.00 -2.37
C TYR A 61 -3.92 -16.06 -1.09
N LEU A 62 -4.51 -16.53 0.02
CA LEU A 62 -3.83 -16.72 1.30
C LEU A 62 -2.64 -17.67 1.18
N ASN A 63 -2.84 -18.81 0.51
CA ASN A 63 -1.78 -19.79 0.26
C ASN A 63 -0.66 -19.19 -0.56
N ARG A 64 -1.01 -18.42 -1.61
CA ARG A 64 -0.02 -17.74 -2.44
C ARG A 64 0.73 -16.65 -1.66
N LEU A 65 0.05 -15.84 -0.86
CA LEU A 65 0.68 -14.82 -0.02
C LEU A 65 1.65 -15.45 0.98
N ASN A 66 1.32 -16.61 1.56
CA ASN A 66 2.21 -17.31 2.48
C ASN A 66 3.39 -18.00 1.77
N GLY A 67 3.16 -18.62 0.61
CA GLY A 67 4.21 -19.30 -0.16
C GLY A 67 5.15 -18.36 -0.92
N GLU A 68 4.67 -17.17 -1.28
CA GLU A 68 5.36 -16.22 -2.15
C GLU A 68 5.35 -14.80 -1.54
N PHE A 69 5.52 -14.67 -0.21
CA PHE A 69 5.33 -13.40 0.49
C PHE A 69 6.15 -12.25 -0.11
N ASP A 70 7.44 -12.47 -0.43
CA ASP A 70 8.30 -11.44 -1.03
C ASP A 70 7.86 -11.01 -2.44
N TYR A 71 7.08 -11.84 -3.13
CA TYR A 71 6.56 -11.58 -4.47
C TYR A 71 5.18 -10.91 -4.44
N ILE A 72 4.30 -11.33 -3.52
CA ILE A 72 2.92 -10.83 -3.43
C ILE A 72 2.81 -9.57 -2.59
N ALA A 73 3.54 -9.48 -1.47
CA ALA A 73 3.46 -8.34 -0.55
C ALA A 73 3.69 -6.96 -1.21
N PRO A 74 4.59 -6.79 -2.21
CA PRO A 74 4.75 -5.49 -2.89
C PRO A 74 3.48 -5.04 -3.63
N TRP A 75 2.72 -5.99 -4.18
CA TRP A 75 1.45 -5.70 -4.83
C TRP A 75 0.35 -5.43 -3.81
N GLU A 76 0.29 -6.23 -2.74
CA GLU A 76 -0.74 -6.11 -1.72
C GLU A 76 -0.63 -4.81 -0.91
N PHE A 77 0.59 -4.46 -0.48
CA PHE A 77 0.86 -3.33 0.40
C PHE A 77 1.46 -2.12 -0.32
N ARG A 78 1.43 -2.12 -1.66
CA ARG A 78 1.71 -0.97 -2.54
C ARG A 78 3.07 -0.26 -2.34
N TYR A 79 4.12 -1.00 -1.99
CA TYR A 79 5.49 -0.47 -1.97
C TYR A 79 6.26 -0.81 -3.26
N PRO A 80 7.42 -0.18 -3.52
CA PRO A 80 8.16 -0.38 -4.75
C PRO A 80 8.51 -1.85 -5.03
N ARG A 81 8.30 -2.25 -6.29
CA ARG A 81 8.62 -3.59 -6.81
C ARG A 81 10.05 -3.67 -7.36
N THR A 82 10.57 -2.53 -7.80
CA THR A 82 11.90 -2.39 -8.39
C THR A 82 12.72 -1.35 -7.61
N PRO A 83 14.03 -1.60 -7.41
CA PRO A 83 14.75 -2.83 -7.74
C PRO A 83 14.33 -4.00 -6.81
N ARG A 84 14.38 -5.23 -7.33
CA ARG A 84 13.86 -6.42 -6.61
C ARG A 84 14.54 -6.65 -5.26
N VAL A 85 15.81 -6.28 -5.12
CA VAL A 85 16.58 -6.36 -3.87
C VAL A 85 15.93 -5.51 -2.76
N VAL A 86 15.52 -4.28 -3.07
CA VAL A 86 14.86 -3.38 -2.12
C VAL A 86 13.48 -3.92 -1.75
N SER A 87 12.70 -4.35 -2.74
CA SER A 87 11.37 -4.93 -2.55
C SER A 87 11.40 -6.15 -1.62
N ARG A 88 12.38 -7.05 -1.80
CA ARG A 88 12.61 -8.21 -0.90
C ARG A 88 12.95 -7.79 0.52
N ARG A 89 13.83 -6.80 0.70
CA ARG A 89 14.20 -6.28 2.02
C ARG A 89 13.01 -5.71 2.77
N ILE A 90 12.17 -4.93 2.09
CA ILE A 90 10.92 -4.40 2.66
C ILE A 90 10.00 -5.56 3.05
N SER A 91 9.79 -6.52 2.16
CA SER A 91 8.95 -7.70 2.43
C SER A 91 9.40 -8.46 3.68
N ALA A 92 10.70 -8.70 3.82
CA ALA A 92 11.29 -9.37 4.98
C ALA A 92 11.10 -8.54 6.28
N ALA A 93 11.29 -7.23 6.21
CA ALA A 93 11.08 -6.34 7.35
C ALA A 93 9.60 -6.34 7.81
N LEU A 94 8.65 -6.26 6.88
CA LEU A 94 7.21 -6.32 7.19
C LEU A 94 6.81 -7.68 7.77
N LYS A 95 7.32 -8.78 7.20
CA LYS A 95 7.04 -10.14 7.68
C LYS A 95 7.60 -10.37 9.08
N GLY A 96 8.81 -9.88 9.35
CA GLY A 96 9.45 -9.94 10.65
C GLY A 96 8.71 -9.10 11.69
N PHE A 97 8.45 -7.83 11.39
CA PHE A 97 7.85 -6.88 12.34
C PHE A 97 6.39 -7.21 12.67
N TYR A 98 5.54 -7.38 11.66
CA TYR A 98 4.11 -7.58 11.91
C TYR A 98 3.79 -9.02 12.30
N PHE A 99 4.45 -10.01 11.70
CA PHE A 99 4.06 -11.41 11.87
C PHE A 99 5.02 -12.23 12.71
N ASN A 100 6.16 -11.69 13.16
CA ASN A 100 7.23 -12.49 13.78
C ASN A 100 7.60 -13.71 12.91
N ASN A 101 7.61 -13.53 11.59
CA ASN A 101 7.80 -14.58 10.59
C ASN A 101 6.76 -15.72 10.60
N GLN A 102 5.65 -15.57 11.32
CA GLN A 102 4.54 -16.53 11.28
C GLN A 102 3.69 -16.38 10.02
N PRO A 103 2.97 -17.43 9.61
CA PRO A 103 2.03 -17.36 8.49
C PRO A 103 0.93 -16.33 8.71
N VAL A 104 0.45 -15.75 7.61
CA VAL A 104 -0.81 -15.00 7.58
C VAL A 104 -1.94 -16.02 7.74
N SER A 105 -2.80 -15.82 8.74
CA SER A 105 -3.95 -16.68 9.05
C SER A 105 -4.94 -15.91 9.95
N ASN A 106 -6.05 -16.54 10.33
CA ASN A 106 -7.00 -15.95 11.28
C ASN A 106 -6.33 -15.60 12.63
N ALA A 107 -5.31 -16.38 13.06
CA ALA A 107 -4.57 -16.08 14.29
C ALA A 107 -3.70 -14.82 14.19
N THR A 108 -3.37 -14.40 12.96
CA THR A 108 -2.58 -13.19 12.69
C THR A 108 -3.41 -12.09 11.99
N GLU A 109 -4.74 -12.16 12.07
CA GLU A 109 -5.64 -11.19 11.43
C GLU A 109 -5.39 -9.76 11.91
N ARG A 110 -5.18 -9.57 13.22
CA ARG A 110 -4.92 -8.24 13.78
C ARG A 110 -3.66 -7.62 13.18
N GLN A 111 -2.60 -8.40 13.09
CA GLN A 111 -1.31 -7.98 12.54
C GLN A 111 -1.42 -7.67 11.04
N LEU A 112 -2.20 -8.47 10.31
CA LEU A 112 -2.51 -8.18 8.91
C LEU A 112 -3.29 -6.86 8.76
N GLY A 113 -4.28 -6.62 9.63
CA GLY A 113 -5.03 -5.36 9.69
C GLY A 113 -4.15 -4.15 9.99
N GLU A 114 -3.24 -4.28 10.97
CA GLU A 114 -2.26 -3.25 11.33
C GLU A 114 -1.29 -2.95 10.19
N LEU A 115 -0.91 -3.94 9.38
CA LEU A 115 -0.08 -3.75 8.20
C LEU A 115 -0.81 -2.99 7.07
N TYR A 116 -2.14 -3.02 7.03
CA TYR A 116 -2.92 -2.24 6.08
C TYR A 116 -3.16 -0.80 6.52
N ALA A 117 -2.99 -0.50 7.81
CA ALA A 117 -3.27 0.80 8.42
C ALA A 117 -2.09 1.77 8.28
#